data_AF-A0A950QQE1-F1
#
_entry.id   AF-A0A950QQE1-F1
#
_cell.length_a   1.000
_cell.length_b   1.000
_cell.length_c   1.000
_cell.angle_alpha   90.00
_cell.angle_beta   90.00
_cell.angle_gamma   90.00
#
_symmetry.space_group_name_H-M   'P 1'
#
loop_
_entity.id
_entity.type
_entity.pdbx_description
1 polymer ?
#
loop_
_entity_poly.entity_id
_entity_poly.type
_entity_poly.pdbx_seq_one_letter_code
_entity_poly.pdbx_strand_id
1 'polypeptide(L)' 'MIKQVLEETRFNKSIAAKKLGLTRAQLYTRLKRYGLD' A
#
# COMPACT_ATOMS: atom_id res chain seq x y z
N MET A 1 -4.80 -7.82 2.76
CA MET A 1 -4.84 -7.47 1.32
C MET A 1 -4.20 -6.13 0.98
N ILE A 2 -4.38 -5.01 1.70
CA ILE A 2 -3.43 -3.85 1.64
C ILE A 2 -2.90 -3.51 3.03
N LYS A 3 -3.80 -3.41 4.04
CA LYS A 3 -3.45 -3.17 5.44
C LYS A 3 -2.43 -4.19 5.99
N GLN A 4 -2.67 -5.49 5.79
CA GLN A 4 -1.72 -6.55 6.17
C GLN A 4 -0.33 -6.36 5.52
N VAL A 5 -0.28 -6.00 4.23
CA VAL A 5 1.00 -5.79 3.56
C VAL A 5 1.69 -4.52 4.06
N LEU A 6 0.93 -3.47 4.41
CA LEU A 6 1.48 -2.31 5.10
C LEU A 6 2.06 -2.70 6.47
N GLU A 7 1.33 -3.46 7.28
CA GLU A 7 1.80 -3.92 8.59
C GLU A 7 3.07 -4.79 8.48
N GLU A 8 3.07 -5.77 7.57
CA GLU A 8 4.24 -6.63 7.27
C GLU A 8 5.46 -5.84 6.80
N THR A 9 5.24 -4.74 6.09
CA THR A 9 6.31 -3.87 5.57
C THR A 9 6.61 -2.68 6.47
N ARG A 10 6.10 -2.68 7.72
CA ARG A 10 6.25 -1.58 8.69
C ARG A 10 5.86 -0.23 8.10
N PHE A 11 4.75 -0.21 7.36
CA PHE A 11 4.17 0.93 6.65
C PHE A 11 5.08 1.56 5.58
N ASN A 12 6.11 0.85 5.13
CA ASN A 12 6.91 1.30 4.01
C ASN A 12 6.11 1.21 2.70
N LYS A 13 5.48 2.33 2.31
CA LYS A 13 4.58 2.42 1.15
C LYS A 13 5.27 2.01 -0.17
N SER A 14 6.60 2.17 -0.29
CA SER A 14 7.36 1.74 -1.49
C SER A 14 7.52 0.21 -1.56
N ILE A 15 7.84 -0.44 -0.43
CA ILE A 15 7.98 -1.90 -0.37
C ILE A 15 6.60 -2.56 -0.48
N ALA A 16 5.58 -1.98 0.18
CA ALA A 16 4.20 -2.44 0.07
C ALA A 16 3.69 -2.42 -1.37
N ALA A 17 3.93 -1.32 -2.10
CA ALA A 17 3.54 -1.21 -3.52
C ALA A 17 4.19 -2.32 -4.36
N LYS A 18 5.51 -2.53 -4.21
CA LYS A 18 6.23 -3.62 -4.90
C LYS A 18 5.66 -4.99 -4.56
N LYS A 19 5.41 -5.28 -3.27
CA LYS A 19 4.88 -6.57 -2.81
C LYS A 19 3.45 -6.83 -3.29
N LEU A 20 2.67 -5.76 -3.51
CA LEU A 20 1.31 -5.82 -4.06
C LEU A 20 1.27 -5.85 -5.60
N GLY A 21 2.42 -5.77 -6.29
CA GLY A 21 2.46 -5.66 -7.76
C GLY A 21 1.88 -4.35 -8.29
N LEU A 22 1.98 -3.27 -7.51
CA LEU A 22 1.42 -1.96 -7.84
C LEU A 22 2.51 -0.91 -8.04
N THR A 23 2.20 0.10 -8.83
CA THR A 23 2.95 1.36 -8.78
C THR A 23 2.60 2.12 -7.49
N ARG A 24 3.48 3.02 -7.04
CA ARG A 24 3.22 3.86 -5.86
C ARG A 24 1.96 4.72 -6.02
N ALA A 25 1.71 5.22 -7.22
CA ALA A 25 0.50 6.00 -7.53
C ALA A 25 -0.78 5.15 -7.36
N GLN A 26 -0.77 3.91 -7.85
CA GLN A 26 -1.91 2.99 -7.66
C GLN A 26 -2.13 2.67 -6.18
N LEU A 27 -1.07 2.49 -5.40
CA LEU A 27 -1.19 2.30 -3.96
C LEU A 27 -1.86 3.50 -3.30
N TYR A 28 -1.40 4.72 -3.56
CA TYR A 28 -1.99 5.94 -2.98
C TYR A 28 -3.47 6.12 -3.35
N THR A 29 -3.85 5.91 -4.61
CA THR A 29 -5.25 5.96 -5.03
C THR A 29 -6.10 4.95 -4.25
N ARG A 30 -5.58 3.74 -3.99
CA ARG A 30 -6.27 2.73 -3.20
C ARG A 30 -6.34 3.12 -1.72
N LEU A 31 -5.26 3.64 -1.14
CA LEU A 31 -5.27 4.11 0.26
C LEU A 31 -6.34 5.19 0.47
N LYS A 32 -6.38 6.19 -0.40
CA LYS A 32 -7.41 7.24 -0.36
C LYS A 32 -8.83 6.68 -0.50
N ARG A 33 -9.04 5.72 -1.43
CA ARG A 33 -10.34 5.07 -1.62
C ARG A 33 -10.79 4.29 -0.39
N TYR A 34 -9.86 3.69 0.35
CA TYR A 34 -10.17 2.89 1.55
C TYR A 34 -10.07 3.69 2.85
N GLY A 35 -9.77 5.00 2.81
CA GLY A 35 -9.56 5.80 4.03
C GLY A 35 -8.35 5.36 4.85
N LEU A 36 -7.31 4.84 4.18
CA LEU A 36 -6.07 4.30 4.78
C LEU A 36 -4.85 5.20 4.53
N ASP A 37 -5.04 6.45 4.10
CA ASP A 37 -3.93 7.37 3.87
C ASP A 37 -3.32 7.86 5.17
#